data_AF-A0A8T6CJ75-F1
#
_entry.id   AF-A0A8T6CJ75-F1
#
_cell.length_a   1.000
_cell.length_b   1.000
_cell.length_c   1.000
_cell.angle_alpha   90.00
_cell.angle_beta   90.00
_cell.angle_gamma   90.00
#
_symmetry.space_group_name_H-M   'P 1'
#
loop_
_entity.id
_entity.type
_entity.pdbx_description
1 polymer ?
#
loop_
_entity_poly.entity_id
_entity_poly.type
_entity_poly.pdbx_seq_one_letter_code
_entity_poly.pdbx_strand_id
1 'polypeptide(L)'
;MTDNGTGTDDNCVQFVFFKLDASWRRQPADTRTRHKEEFLTTLRATKDEVPAHAFSTLGLRADTDFMLWRTSTGLDCLEATLGALLSTE
;
A
#
# COMPACT_ATOMS: atom_id res chain seq x y z
N MET A 1 0.82 43.78 0.77
CA MET A 1 0.24 42.72 1.62
C MET A 1 -0.98 42.16 0.92
N THR A 2 -0.74 41.20 0.02
CA THR A 2 -1.71 40.20 -0.43
C THR A 2 -0.86 38.97 -0.66
N ASP A 3 -1.21 37.95 0.12
CA ASP A 3 -0.57 36.66 0.29
C ASP A 3 -0.28 35.94 -1.04
N ASN A 4 0.98 35.60 -1.27
CA ASN A 4 1.42 34.69 -2.34
C ASN A 4 1.24 33.25 -1.82
N GLY A 5 0.00 32.78 -1.78
CA GLY A 5 -0.31 31.37 -1.55
C GLY A 5 -0.56 30.68 -2.89
N THR A 6 0.49 30.17 -3.55
CA THR A 6 0.30 29.10 -4.54
C THR A 6 -0.22 27.89 -3.77
N GLY A 7 -1.54 27.76 -3.68
CA GLY A 7 -2.20 26.56 -3.20
C GLY A 7 -2.00 25.44 -4.22
N THR A 8 -0.81 24.85 -4.25
CA THR A 8 -0.65 23.54 -4.84
C THR A 8 -1.21 22.59 -3.79
N ASP A 9 -2.42 22.09 -4.01
CA ASP A 9 -2.86 20.87 -3.34
C ASP A 9 -1.89 19.77 -3.78
N ASP A 10 -0.78 19.60 -3.04
CA ASP A 10 0.30 18.66 -3.36
C ASP A 10 -0.19 17.22 -3.12
N ASN A 11 -1.06 16.76 -4.02
CA ASN A 11 -1.55 15.40 -4.05
C ASN A 11 -0.38 14.50 -4.45
N CYS A 12 0.17 13.82 -3.45
CA CYS A 12 1.21 12.84 -3.61
C CYS A 12 0.61 11.52 -4.10
N VAL A 13 1.31 10.85 -5.01
CA VAL A 13 0.93 9.54 -5.55
C VAL A 13 2.06 8.55 -5.32
N GLN A 14 1.72 7.35 -4.84
CA GLN A 14 2.65 6.26 -4.64
C GLN A 14 2.18 5.01 -5.38
N PHE A 15 3.07 4.43 -6.17
CA PHE A 15 2.90 3.11 -6.78
C PHE A 15 3.82 2.13 -6.06
N VAL A 16 3.24 1.21 -5.30
CA VAL A 16 4.00 0.19 -4.56
C VAL A 16 3.74 -1.17 -5.16
N PHE A 17 4.79 -1.88 -5.53
CA PHE A 17 4.71 -3.23 -6.08
C PHE A 17 5.19 -4.24 -5.05
N PHE A 18 4.44 -5.33 -4.92
CA PHE A 18 4.71 -6.38 -3.95
C PHE A 18 5.01 -7.70 -4.66
N LYS A 19 6.00 -8.41 -4.15
CA LYS A 19 6.30 -9.79 -4.52
C LYS A 19 6.14 -10.68 -3.31
N LEU A 20 5.34 -11.73 -3.42
CA LEU A 20 5.12 -12.68 -2.33
C LEU A 20 6.30 -13.64 -2.24
N ASP A 21 6.84 -13.76 -1.03
CA ASP A 21 7.93 -14.70 -0.77
C ASP A 21 7.48 -16.15 -1.07
N ALA A 22 8.37 -16.94 -1.67
CA ALA A 22 8.07 -18.31 -2.04
C ALA A 22 7.82 -19.21 -0.82
N SER A 23 8.46 -18.92 0.32
CA SER A 23 8.24 -19.62 1.59
C SER A 23 6.87 -19.32 2.18
N TRP A 24 6.40 -18.06 2.10
CA TRP A 24 5.04 -17.69 2.52
C TRP A 24 3.98 -18.48 1.76
N ARG A 25 4.16 -18.66 0.44
CA ARG A 25 3.21 -19.44 -0.39
C ARG A 25 3.09 -20.90 0.03
N ARG A 26 4.10 -21.46 0.70
CA ARG A 26 4.13 -22.84 1.21
C ARG A 26 3.60 -22.99 2.64
N GLN A 27 3.27 -21.90 3.32
CA GLN A 27 2.67 -21.94 4.65
C GLN A 27 1.28 -22.62 4.63
N PRO A 28 0.81 -23.15 5.78
CA PRO A 28 -0.54 -23.68 5.91
C PRO A 28 -1.62 -22.69 5.47
N ALA A 29 -2.75 -23.19 4.98
CA ALA A 29 -3.84 -22.35 4.47
C ALA A 29 -4.33 -21.34 5.52
N ASP A 30 -4.54 -21.78 6.76
CA ASP A 30 -5.02 -20.94 7.86
C ASP A 30 -4.02 -19.83 8.20
N THR A 31 -2.72 -20.14 8.22
CA THR A 31 -1.66 -19.15 8.39
C THR A 31 -1.71 -18.08 7.30
N ARG A 32 -1.79 -18.49 6.02
CA ARG A 32 -1.89 -17.54 4.91
C ARG A 32 -3.15 -16.68 4.97
N THR A 33 -4.27 -17.24 5.41
CA THR A 33 -5.53 -16.49 5.60
C THR A 33 -5.36 -15.43 6.66
N ARG A 34 -4.82 -15.79 7.84
CA ARG A 34 -4.55 -14.84 8.93
C ARG A 34 -3.63 -13.69 8.49
N HIS A 35 -2.55 -13.99 7.77
CA HIS A 35 -1.59 -12.98 7.29
C HIS A 35 -2.24 -12.00 6.30
N LYS A 36 -3.07 -12.52 5.38
CA LYS A 36 -3.86 -11.67 4.47
C LYS A 36 -4.85 -10.78 5.22
N GLU A 37 -5.52 -11.31 6.23
CA GLU A 37 -6.47 -10.56 7.05
C GLU A 37 -5.77 -9.45 7.84
N GLU A 38 -4.59 -9.71 8.38
CA GLU A 38 -3.75 -8.72 9.06
C GLU A 38 -3.35 -7.59 8.09
N PHE A 39 -2.81 -7.94 6.93
CA PHE A 39 -2.47 -6.96 5.88
C PHE A 39 -3.68 -6.12 5.46
N LEU A 40 -4.83 -6.76 5.22
CA LEU A 40 -6.07 -6.06 4.83
C LEU A 40 -6.61 -5.18 5.96
N THR A 41 -6.45 -5.59 7.22
CA THR A 41 -6.87 -4.81 8.38
C THR A 41 -6.07 -3.53 8.46
N THR A 42 -4.74 -3.61 8.38
CA THR A 42 -3.85 -2.43 8.34
C THR A 42 -4.17 -1.53 7.15
N LEU A 43 -4.35 -2.10 5.95
CA LEU A 43 -4.67 -1.32 4.74
C LEU A 43 -6.02 -0.59 4.86
N ARG A 44 -7.02 -1.22 5.47
CA ARG A 44 -8.35 -0.62 5.67
C ARG A 44 -8.34 0.45 6.75
N ALA A 45 -7.53 0.29 7.79
CA ALA A 45 -7.41 1.26 8.88
C ALA A 45 -6.89 2.62 8.39
N THR A 46 -6.08 2.64 7.33
CA THR A 46 -5.49 3.88 6.78
C THR A 46 -6.24 4.43 5.56
N LYS A 47 -7.42 3.87 5.22
CA LYS A 47 -8.09 4.16 3.93
C LYS A 47 -8.49 5.63 3.77
N ASP A 48 -8.88 6.28 4.86
CA ASP A 48 -9.38 7.67 4.81
C ASP A 48 -8.23 8.68 4.62
N GLU A 49 -7.04 8.37 5.15
CA GLU A 49 -5.83 9.19 5.03
C GLU A 49 -5.05 8.90 3.73
N VAL A 50 -5.03 7.61 3.35
CA VAL A 50 -4.32 7.10 2.18
C VAL A 50 -5.20 6.09 1.45
N PRO A 51 -6.14 6.55 0.60
CA PRO A 51 -6.90 5.68 -0.28
C PRO A 51 -5.98 4.82 -1.13
N ALA A 52 -6.32 3.55 -1.30
CA ALA A 52 -5.52 2.58 -2.05
C ALA A 52 -6.39 1.74 -2.99
N HIS A 53 -5.91 1.56 -4.22
CA HIS A 53 -6.46 0.63 -5.21
C HIS A 53 -5.46 -0.50 -5.48
N ALA A 54 -5.94 -1.74 -5.45
CA ALA A 54 -5.11 -2.93 -5.68
C ALA A 54 -5.31 -3.49 -7.10
N PHE A 55 -4.19 -3.82 -7.75
CA PHE A 55 -4.17 -4.42 -9.08
C PHE A 55 -3.27 -5.65 -9.09
N SER A 56 -3.72 -6.74 -9.70
CA SER A 56 -2.87 -7.91 -9.96
C SER A 56 -1.88 -7.60 -11.07
N THR A 57 -0.64 -8.06 -10.94
CA THR A 57 0.38 -7.98 -12.00
C THR A 57 0.71 -9.35 -12.61
N LEU A 58 -0.01 -10.40 -12.19
CA LEU A 58 0.14 -11.76 -12.73
C LEU A 58 -0.05 -11.75 -14.25
N GLY A 59 0.93 -12.32 -14.97
CA GLY A 59 0.92 -12.38 -16.44
C GLY A 59 1.30 -11.07 -17.15
N LEU A 60 1.51 -9.98 -16.41
CA LEU A 60 1.94 -8.69 -16.95
C LEU A 60 3.41 -8.39 -16.62
N ARG A 61 3.84 -8.79 -15.42
CA ARG A 61 5.19 -8.53 -14.89
C ARG A 61 5.65 -9.72 -14.05
N ALA A 62 6.90 -10.17 -14.20
CA ALA A 62 7.37 -11.42 -13.58
C ALA A 62 7.87 -11.25 -12.12
N ASP A 63 8.40 -10.08 -11.80
CA ASP A 63 9.04 -9.74 -10.52
C ASP A 63 8.05 -9.22 -9.46
N THR A 64 6.76 -9.07 -9.79
CA THR A 64 5.72 -8.58 -8.87
C THR A 64 4.45 -9.41 -8.99
N ASP A 65 3.69 -9.55 -7.92
CA ASP A 65 2.40 -10.27 -7.93
C ASP A 65 1.20 -9.30 -7.89
N PHE A 66 1.32 -8.18 -7.18
CA PHE A 66 0.30 -7.12 -7.16
C PHE A 66 0.92 -5.73 -6.94
N MET A 67 0.13 -4.69 -7.21
CA MET A 67 0.50 -3.29 -7.02
C MET A 67 -0.61 -2.54 -6.27
N LEU A 68 -0.22 -1.63 -5.38
CA LEU A 68 -1.10 -0.63 -4.78
C LEU A 68 -0.85 0.74 -5.41
N TRP A 69 -1.92 1.39 -5.87
CA TRP A 69 -1.93 2.80 -6.27
C TRP A 69 -2.54 3.60 -5.13
N ARG A 70 -1.74 4.47 -4.53
CA ARG A 70 -2.06 5.17 -3.28
C ARG A 70 -1.94 6.67 -3.46
N THR A 71 -2.80 7.44 -2.81
CA THR A 71 -2.82 8.90 -2.89
C THR A 71 -2.88 9.51 -1.50
N SER A 72 -2.24 10.65 -1.27
CA SER A 72 -2.33 11.39 -0.01
C SER A 72 -2.01 12.87 -0.22
N THR A 73 -2.35 13.72 0.75
CA THR A 73 -2.01 15.15 0.75
C THR A 73 -0.58 15.44 1.22
N GLY A 74 0.19 14.40 1.59
CA GLY A 74 1.58 14.54 1.99
C GLY A 74 2.36 13.23 1.89
N LEU A 75 3.68 13.34 1.70
CA LEU A 75 4.57 12.19 1.58
C LEU A 75 4.72 11.42 2.90
N ASP A 76 4.78 12.12 4.03
CA ASP A 76 4.93 11.51 5.36
C ASP A 76 3.81 10.50 5.66
N CYS A 77 2.57 10.80 5.25
CA CYS A 77 1.44 9.88 5.40
C CYS A 77 1.63 8.62 4.55
N LEU A 78 2.11 8.74 3.31
CA LEU A 78 2.39 7.60 2.44
C LEU A 78 3.49 6.71 3.01
N GLU A 79 4.56 7.30 3.55
CA GLU A 79 5.68 6.59 4.16
C GLU A 79 5.28 5.87 5.46
N ALA A 80 4.64 6.58 6.39
CA ALA A 80 4.23 6.02 7.68
C ALA A 80 3.27 4.83 7.50
N THR A 81 2.26 5.00 6.64
CA THR A 81 1.28 3.94 6.38
C THR A 81 1.86 2.78 5.57
N LEU A 82 2.84 3.02 4.68
CA LEU A 82 3.58 1.93 4.03
C LEU A 82 4.42 1.14 5.04
N GLY A 83 5.08 1.83 5.98
CA GLY A 83 5.84 1.20 7.05
C GLY A 83 4.98 0.26 7.91
N ALA A 84 3.77 0.71 8.27
CA ALA A 84 2.81 -0.13 8.98
C ALA A 84 2.39 -1.36 8.16
N LEU A 85 2.13 -1.20 6.85
CA LEU A 85 1.80 -2.32 5.96
C LEU A 85 2.93 -3.34 5.82
N LEU A 86 4.19 -2.90 5.81
CA LEU A 86 5.35 -3.79 5.69
C LEU A 86 5.71 -4.49 7.00
N SER A 87 5.08 -4.10 8.12
CA SER A 87 5.30 -4.69 9.43
C SER A 87 4.33 -5.84 9.77
N THR A 88 3.39 -6.15 8.87
CA THR A 88 2.47 -7.30 9.03
C THR A 88 3.16 -8.61 8.70
N GLU A 89 2.76 -9.70 9.37
CA GLU A 89 3.38 -11.04 9.24
C GLU A 89 3.00 -11.83 7.97
#